data_AF-A0A1Z9F4H4-F1
#
_entry.id   AF-A0A1Z9F4H4-F1
#
_cell.length_a   1.000
_cell.length_b   1.000
_cell.length_c   1.000
_cell.angle_alpha   90.00
_cell.angle_beta   90.00
_cell.angle_gamma   90.00
#
_symmetry.space_group_name_H-M   'P 1'
#
loop_
_entity.id
_entity.type
_entity.pdbx_description
1 polymer ?
#
loop_
_entity_poly.entity_id
_entity_poly.type
_entity_poly.pdbx_seq_one_letter_code
_entity_poly.pdbx_strand_id
1 'polypeptide(L)' 'MSISLNTLETYGMSVKSILAEMEENFPPTNPGPSDSISTIMYRSGQRSVVEWLLNRLKQDGI' A
#
# COMPACT_ATOMS: atom_id res chain seq x y z
N MET A 1 11.47 -28.21 3.88
CA MET A 1 12.15 -26.93 3.59
C MET A 1 12.20 -26.14 4.88
N SER A 2 13.39 -25.87 5.43
CA SER A 2 13.54 -25.12 6.69
C SER A 2 13.55 -23.62 6.40
N ILE A 3 12.61 -22.88 6.96
CA ILE A 3 12.61 -21.42 6.90
C ILE A 3 13.64 -20.92 7.91
N SER A 4 14.57 -20.07 7.49
CA SER A 4 15.59 -19.47 8.37
C SER A 4 15.21 -18.04 8.75
N LEU A 5 15.75 -17.53 9.86
CA LEU A 5 15.49 -16.16 10.32
C LEU A 5 15.85 -15.12 9.24
N ASN A 6 17.01 -15.28 8.60
CA ASN A 6 17.47 -14.42 7.51
C ASN A 6 16.48 -14.40 6.33
N THR A 7 15.84 -15.55 6.02
CA THR A 7 14.81 -15.58 4.96
C THR A 7 13.56 -14.80 5.37
N LEU A 8 13.13 -14.89 6.63
CA LEU A 8 11.97 -14.12 7.14
C LEU A 8 12.24 -12.61 7.13
N GLU A 9 13.43 -12.18 7.54
CA GLU A 9 13.83 -10.77 7.49
C GLU A 9 13.85 -10.24 6.06
N THR A 10 14.37 -11.03 5.12
CA THR A 10 14.38 -10.68 3.69
C THR A 10 12.95 -10.50 3.16
N TYR A 11 12.03 -11.39 3.52
CA TYR A 11 10.62 -11.26 3.13
C TYR A 11 9.97 -10.03 3.75
N GLY A 12 10.20 -9.75 5.04
CA GLY A 12 9.69 -8.55 5.69
C GLY A 12 10.19 -7.26 5.03
N MET A 13 11.46 -7.21 4.65
CA MET A 13 12.03 -6.09 3.91
C MET A 13 11.41 -5.93 2.52
N SER A 14 11.20 -7.03 1.80
CA SER A 14 10.53 -7.02 0.50
C SER A 14 9.09 -6.49 0.58
N VAL A 15 8.32 -6.91 1.60
CA VAL A 15 6.96 -6.41 1.82
C VAL A 15 6.95 -4.90 2.06
N LYS A 16 7.90 -4.38 2.85
CA LYS A 16 8.02 -2.92 3.09
C LYS A 16 8.38 -2.15 1.83
N SER A 17 9.26 -2.71 0.99
CA SER A 17 9.61 -2.11 -0.31
C SER A 17 8.41 -2.03 -1.25
N ILE A 18 7.62 -3.11 -1.34
CA ILE A 18 6.41 -3.15 -2.17
C ILE A 18 5.39 -2.13 -1.66
N LEU A 19 5.19 -2.05 -0.35
CA LEU A 19 4.28 -1.06 0.24
C LEU A 19 4.73 0.37 -0.07
N ALA A 20 6.03 0.67 -0.02
CA ALA A 20 6.56 1.98 -0.38
C ALA A 20 6.31 2.31 -1.86
N GLU A 21 6.54 1.36 -2.77
CA GLU A 21 6.25 1.51 -4.19
C GLU A 21 4.74 1.74 -4.45
N MET A 22 3.87 1.07 -3.69
CA MET A 22 2.43 1.29 -3.78
C MET A 22 2.03 2.69 -3.30
N GLU A 23 2.66 3.22 -2.25
CA GLU A 23 2.40 4.60 -1.78
C GLU A 23 2.88 5.65 -2.79
N GLU A 24 4.00 5.39 -3.48
CA GLU A 24 4.50 6.26 -4.54
C GLU A 24 3.58 6.27 -5.77
N ASN A 25 3.14 5.10 -6.22
CA ASN A 25 2.29 4.95 -7.40
C ASN A 25 0.83 5.37 -7.15
N PHE A 26 0.33 5.22 -5.93
CA PHE A 26 -1.05 5.51 -5.54
C PHE A 26 -1.08 6.48 -4.34
N PRO A 27 -0.59 7.72 -4.55
CA PRO A 27 -0.50 8.69 -3.48
C PRO A 27 -1.89 9.12 -3.01
N PRO A 28 -2.02 9.55 -1.74
CA PRO A 28 -3.23 10.24 -1.30
C PRO A 28 -3.37 11.52 -2.13
N THR A 29 -4.51 11.68 -2.78
CA THR A 29 -4.82 12.86 -3.60
C THR A 29 -6.00 13.60 -2.99
N ASN A 30 -5.86 14.92 -2.86
CA ASN A 30 -6.97 15.79 -2.49
C ASN A 30 -7.69 16.22 -3.77
N PRO A 31 -9.00 15.94 -3.90
CA PRO A 31 -9.75 16.35 -5.08
C PRO A 31 -9.87 17.88 -5.13
N GLY A 32 -9.66 18.44 -6.30
CA GLY A 32 -9.87 19.87 -6.60
C GLY A 32 -11.24 20.14 -7.21
N PRO A 33 -11.67 21.42 -7.28
CA PRO A 33 -12.98 21.79 -7.84
C PRO A 33 -13.18 21.42 -9.32
N SER A 34 -12.08 21.21 -10.05
CA SER A 34 -12.09 20.83 -11.47
C SER A 34 -12.05 19.32 -11.71
N ASP A 35 -11.84 18.51 -10.68
CA ASP A 35 -11.83 17.06 -10.84
C ASP A 35 -13.25 16.54 -11.04
N SER A 36 -13.45 15.71 -12.06
CA SER A 36 -14.73 15.03 -12.25
C SER A 36 -14.94 13.96 -11.17
N ILE A 37 -16.20 13.73 -10.79
CA ILE A 37 -16.55 12.70 -9.80
C ILE A 37 -15.96 11.33 -10.17
N SER A 38 -15.96 10.96 -11.46
CA SER A 38 -15.38 9.70 -11.94
C SER A 38 -13.89 9.58 -11.65
N THR A 39 -13.13 10.65 -11.84
CA THR A 39 -11.68 10.69 -11.57
C THR A 39 -11.41 10.60 -10.09
N ILE A 40 -12.20 11.29 -9.26
CA ILE A 40 -12.11 11.23 -7.81
C ILE A 40 -12.34 9.79 -7.34
N MET A 41 -13.44 9.16 -7.78
CA MET A 41 -13.78 7.79 -7.39
C MET A 41 -12.74 6.76 -7.83
N TYR A 42 -12.19 6.90 -9.03
CA TYR A 42 -11.13 6.02 -9.52
C TYR A 42 -9.88 6.10 -8.63
N ARG A 43 -9.40 7.32 -8.33
CA ARG A 43 -8.23 7.54 -7.46
C ARG A 43 -8.50 7.09 -6.02
N SER A 44 -9.68 7.38 -5.47
CA SER A 44 -10.08 6.92 -4.13
C SER A 44 -10.13 5.40 -4.03
N GLY A 45 -10.62 4.73 -5.07
CA GLY A 45 -10.64 3.27 -5.15
C GLY A 45 -9.23 2.68 -5.09
N GLN A 46 -8.31 3.21 -5.91
CA GLN A 46 -6.89 2.79 -5.88
C GLN A 46 -6.26 3.01 -4.50
N ARG A 47 -6.49 4.18 -3.90
CA ARG A 47 -5.95 4.50 -2.57
C ARG A 47 -6.49 3.58 -1.47
N SER A 48 -7.79 3.22 -1.53
CA SER A 48 -8.42 2.36 -0.53
C SER A 48 -7.77 0.98 -0.42
N VAL A 49 -7.26 0.43 -1.53
CA VAL A 49 -6.54 -0.86 -1.55
C VAL A 49 -5.20 -0.74 -0.83
N VAL A 50 -4.45 0.34 -1.06
CA VAL A 50 -3.18 0.60 -0.38
C VAL A 50 -3.39 0.75 1.13
N GLU A 51 -4.43 1.50 1.53
CA GLU A 51 -4.76 1.71 2.93
C GLU A 51 -5.22 0.43 3.64
N TRP A 52 -6.02 -0.40 2.96
CA TRP A 52 -6.39 -1.72 3.48
C TRP A 52 -5.15 -2.58 3.72
N LEU A 53 -4.22 -2.65 2.76
CA LEU A 53 -2.99 -3.44 2.89
C LEU A 53 -2.10 -2.93 4.01
N LEU A 54 -1.90 -1.61 4.10
CA LEU A 54 -1.16 -0.96 5.18
C LEU A 54 -1.74 -1.34 6.55
N ASN A 55 -3.06 -1.27 6.71
CA ASN A 55 -3.73 -1.61 7.96
C ASN A 55 -3.62 -3.11 8.28
N ARG A 56 -3.76 -3.97 7.28
CA ARG A 56 -3.61 -5.43 7.42
C ARG A 56 -2.20 -5.81 7.89
N LEU A 57 -1.15 -5.19 7.32
CA LEU A 57 0.24 -5.43 7.68
C LEU A 57 0.57 -4.91 9.08
N LYS A 58 0.06 -3.73 9.45
CA LYS A 58 0.17 -3.21 10.82
C LYS A 58 -0.46 -4.14 11.86
N GLN A 59 -1.59 -4.77 11.53
CA GLN A 59 -2.23 -5.77 12.39
C GLN A 59 -1.38 -7.04 12.56
N ASP A 60 -0.61 -7.41 11.53
CA ASP A 60 0.35 -8.54 11.58
C ASP A 60 1.69 -8.16 12.25
N GLY A 61 1.86 -6.91 12.68
CA GLY A 61 3.09 -6.44 13.32
C GLY A 61 4.27 -6.24 12.35
N ILE A 62 3.98 -6.07 11.05
CA ILE A 62 4.97 -5.81 9.99
C ILE A 62 5.18 -4.30 9.81
#